data_AF-A0A3A5RIH8-F1
#
_entry.id   AF-A0A3A5RIH8-F1
#
_cell.length_a   1.000
_cell.length_b   1.000
_cell.length_c   1.000
_cell.angle_alpha   90.00
_cell.angle_beta   90.00
_cell.angle_gamma   90.00
#
_symmetry.space_group_name_H-M   'P 1'
#
loop_
_entity.id
_entity.type
_entity.pdbx_description
1 polymer ?
#
loop_
_entity_poly.entity_id
_entity_poly.type
_entity_poly.pdbx_seq_one_letter_code
_entity_poly.pdbx_strand_id
1 'polypeptide(L)'
;MKRYDKRQVMKDAHRIYSNDFQRKGRTWAECLRAAWSWERNAVKTREEKAARLDAMIAASWKAHNERKEAKTNENWYKGIDSETLSYAMGYGRGCNFYCGD
;
A
#
# COMPACT_ATOMS: atom_id res chain seq x y z
N MET A 1 1.71 -17.78 0.73
CA MET A 1 0.46 -17.81 1.53
C MET A 1 -0.46 -18.90 0.95
N LYS A 2 -1.09 -19.75 1.76
CA LYS A 2 -2.03 -20.74 1.22
C LYS A 2 -3.22 -20.00 0.61
N ARG A 3 -3.57 -20.31 -0.65
CA ARG A 3 -4.65 -19.62 -1.38
C ARG A 3 -6.02 -19.77 -0.71
N TYR A 4 -6.24 -20.88 0.00
CA TYR A 4 -7.48 -21.18 0.71
C TYR A 4 -7.19 -21.70 2.12
N ASP A 5 -7.95 -21.25 3.12
CA ASP A 5 -7.87 -21.73 4.50
C ASP A 5 -8.82 -22.91 4.73
N LYS A 6 -8.29 -24.13 4.55
CA LYS A 6 -9.03 -25.38 4.75
C LYS A 6 -9.53 -25.56 6.19
N ARG A 7 -8.86 -24.97 7.19
CA ARG A 7 -9.29 -25.06 8.59
C ARG A 7 -10.56 -24.23 8.78
N GLN A 8 -10.60 -23.05 8.18
CA GLN A 8 -11.76 -22.19 8.20
C GLN A 8 -12.97 -22.84 7.51
N VAL A 9 -12.77 -23.44 6.35
CA VAL A 9 -13.82 -24.22 5.65
C VAL A 9 -14.41 -25.31 6.54
N MET A 10 -13.58 -26.06 7.27
CA MET A 10 -14.06 -27.10 8.17
C MET A 10 -14.85 -26.53 9.36
N LYS A 11 -14.40 -25.42 9.95
CA LYS A 11 -15.15 -24.73 11.02
C LYS A 11 -16.49 -24.22 10.53
N ASP A 12 -16.54 -23.65 9.33
CA ASP A 12 -17.77 -23.11 8.74
C ASP A 12 -18.75 -24.22 8.38
N ALA A 13 -18.26 -25.33 7.80
CA ALA A 13 -19.09 -26.50 7.53
C ALA A 13 -19.66 -27.08 8.83
N HIS A 14 -18.84 -27.18 9.87
CA HIS A 14 -19.29 -27.64 11.19
C HIS A 14 -20.34 -26.71 11.79
N ARG A 15 -20.13 -25.39 11.73
CA ARG A 15 -21.09 -24.38 12.19
C ARG A 15 -22.44 -24.47 11.47
N ILE A 16 -22.43 -24.69 10.15
CA ILE A 16 -23.67 -24.85 9.37
C ILE A 16 -24.36 -26.16 9.75
N TYR A 17 -23.60 -27.24 9.98
CA TYR A 17 -24.15 -28.54 10.30
C TYR A 17 -24.69 -28.64 11.73
N SER A 18 -24.05 -27.99 12.69
CA SER A 18 -24.43 -27.99 14.11
C SER A 18 -25.66 -27.13 14.40
N ASN A 19 -26.04 -26.24 13.49
CA ASN A 19 -27.18 -25.34 13.66
C ASN A 19 -28.34 -25.78 12.77
N ASP A 20 -29.44 -26.25 13.35
CA ASP A 20 -30.59 -26.76 12.60
C ASP A 20 -31.25 -25.72 11.67
N PHE A 21 -31.28 -24.44 12.08
CA PHE A 21 -31.79 -23.34 11.24
C PHE A 21 -30.91 -23.07 10.03
N GLN A 22 -29.60 -23.29 10.16
CA GLN A 22 -28.66 -23.15 9.05
C GLN A 22 -28.56 -24.42 8.22
N ARG A 23 -28.66 -25.60 8.85
CA ARG A 23 -28.66 -26.89 8.18
C ARG A 23 -29.85 -26.99 7.23
N LYS A 24 -31.08 -26.66 7.66
CA LYS A 24 -32.29 -26.71 6.82
C LYS A 24 -32.46 -28.05 6.08
N GLY A 25 -32.18 -29.16 6.76
CA GLY A 25 -32.21 -30.50 6.15
C GLY A 25 -31.00 -30.84 5.27
N ARG A 26 -30.02 -29.95 5.11
CA ARG A 26 -28.79 -30.23 4.36
C ARG A 26 -27.98 -31.37 4.97
N THR A 27 -27.41 -32.17 4.09
CA THR A 27 -26.40 -33.19 4.41
C THR A 27 -25.06 -32.53 4.73
N TRP A 28 -24.17 -33.27 5.40
CA TRP A 28 -22.81 -32.79 5.69
C TRP A 28 -22.06 -32.35 4.42
N ALA A 29 -22.19 -33.09 3.33
CA ALA A 29 -21.56 -32.76 2.05
C ALA A 29 -22.06 -31.42 1.47
N GLU A 30 -23.34 -31.10 1.63
CA GLU A 30 -23.91 -29.81 1.20
C GLU A 30 -23.45 -28.65 2.10
N CYS A 31 -23.35 -28.87 3.41
CA CYS A 31 -22.75 -27.91 4.33
C CYS A 31 -21.30 -27.61 3.97
N LEU A 32 -20.53 -28.64 3.60
CA LEU A 32 -19.15 -28.51 3.17
C LEU A 32 -19.02 -27.76 1.84
N ARG A 33 -19.90 -28.04 0.87
CA ARG A 33 -19.96 -27.29 -0.40
C ARG A 33 -20.29 -25.81 -0.20
N ALA A 34 -21.21 -25.50 0.73
CA ALA A 34 -21.54 -24.12 1.08
C ALA A 34 -20.37 -23.40 1.76
N ALA A 35 -19.70 -24.03 2.72
CA ALA A 35 -18.50 -23.46 3.33
C ALA A 35 -17.38 -23.21 2.31
N TRP A 36 -17.21 -24.11 1.33
CA TRP A 36 -16.26 -23.93 0.24
C TRP A 36 -16.59 -22.77 -0.72
N SER A 37 -17.87 -22.45 -0.94
CA SER A 37 -18.22 -21.28 -1.75
C SER A 37 -17.91 -19.98 -1.00
N TRP A 38 -18.11 -19.96 0.32
CA TRP A 38 -17.77 -18.82 1.17
C TRP A 38 -16.27 -18.54 1.20
N GLU A 39 -15.42 -19.56 1.35
CA GLU A 39 -13.97 -19.37 1.32
C GLU A 39 -13.49 -18.85 -0.04
N ARG A 40 -14.08 -19.32 -1.15
CA ARG A 40 -13.76 -18.78 -2.49
C ARG A 40 -14.11 -17.30 -2.61
N ASN A 41 -15.26 -16.88 -2.09
CA ASN A 41 -15.66 -15.47 -2.09
C ASN A 41 -14.75 -14.64 -1.16
N ALA A 42 -14.43 -15.16 0.03
CA ALA A 42 -13.52 -14.51 0.97
C ALA A 42 -12.13 -14.29 0.38
N VAL A 43 -11.61 -15.27 -0.37
CA VAL A 43 -10.34 -15.14 -1.09
C VAL A 43 -10.40 -14.06 -2.16
N LYS A 44 -11.45 -14.04 -2.99
CA LYS A 44 -11.64 -12.96 -3.98
C LYS A 44 -11.66 -11.59 -3.32
N THR A 45 -12.41 -11.43 -2.23
CA THR A 45 -12.47 -10.15 -1.51
C THR A 45 -11.14 -9.76 -0.89
N ARG A 46 -10.32 -10.72 -0.43
CA ARG A 46 -8.96 -10.44 0.06
C ARG A 46 -8.03 -10.00 -1.08
N GLU A 47 -8.11 -10.66 -2.22
CA GLU A 47 -7.35 -10.30 -3.43
C GLU A 47 -7.74 -8.89 -3.92
N GLU A 48 -9.03 -8.58 -3.98
CA GLU A 48 -9.54 -7.25 -4.34
C GLU A 48 -9.08 -6.15 -3.35
N LYS A 49 -9.13 -6.43 -2.05
CA LYS A 49 -8.64 -5.49 -1.03
C LYS A 49 -7.13 -5.28 -1.13
N ALA A 50 -6.36 -6.33 -1.39
CA ALA A 50 -4.92 -6.24 -1.61
C ALA A 50 -4.60 -5.40 -2.86
N ALA A 51 -5.30 -5.65 -3.97
CA ALA A 51 -5.15 -4.86 -5.20
C ALA A 51 -5.51 -3.39 -5.01
N ARG A 52 -6.58 -3.10 -4.24
CA ARG A 52 -6.96 -1.72 -3.91
C ARG A 52 -5.91 -1.02 -3.04
N LEU A 53 -5.34 -1.73 -2.06
CA LEU A 53 -4.27 -1.20 -1.22
C LEU A 53 -3.03 -0.92 -2.06
N ASP A 54 -2.64 -1.84 -2.93
CA ASP A 54 -1.48 -1.70 -3.81
C ASP A 54 -1.66 -0.52 -4.78
N ALA A 55 -2.83 -0.38 -5.39
CA ALA A 55 -3.18 0.76 -6.23
C ALA A 55 -3.12 2.09 -5.45
N MET A 56 -3.58 2.10 -4.20
CA MET A 56 -3.52 3.29 -3.34
C MET A 56 -2.07 3.66 -2.98
N ILE A 57 -1.23 2.65 -2.68
CA ILE A 57 0.20 2.84 -2.43
C ILE A 57 0.89 3.39 -3.68
N ALA A 58 0.65 2.80 -4.85
CA ALA A 58 1.21 3.26 -6.12
C ALA A 58 0.78 4.70 -6.46
N ALA A 59 -0.51 5.03 -6.27
CA ALA A 59 -1.02 6.38 -6.46
C ALA A 59 -0.38 7.40 -5.50
N SER A 60 -0.20 7.02 -4.23
CA SER A 60 0.48 7.85 -3.23
C SER A 60 1.93 8.13 -3.62
N TRP A 61 2.68 7.10 -4.05
CA TRP A 61 4.04 7.25 -4.53
C TRP A 61 4.13 8.16 -5.76
N LYS A 62 3.20 8.02 -6.71
CA LYS A 62 3.14 8.89 -7.89
C LYS A 62 2.93 10.37 -7.50
N ALA A 63 1.94 10.65 -6.65
CA ALA A 63 1.66 11.99 -6.17
C ALA A 63 2.80 12.58 -5.31
N HIS A 64 3.55 11.75 -4.59
CA HIS A 64 4.75 12.17 -3.87
C HIS A 64 5.88 12.56 -4.83
N ASN A 65 6.12 11.74 -5.87
CA ASN A 65 7.15 12.02 -6.87
C ASN A 65 6.82 13.29 -7.67
N GLU A 66 5.57 13.48 -8.09
CA GLU A 66 5.12 14.71 -8.77
C GLU A 66 5.38 15.97 -7.90
N ARG A 67 5.11 15.91 -6.60
CA ARG A 67 5.44 17.00 -5.66
C ARG A 67 6.94 17.22 -5.51
N LYS A 68 7.75 16.15 -5.53
CA LYS A 68 9.20 16.25 -5.47
C LYS A 68 9.76 16.91 -6.74
N GLU A 69 9.27 16.52 -7.90
CA GLU A 69 9.67 17.10 -9.19
C GLU A 69 9.21 18.56 -9.32
N ALA A 70 8.01 18.91 -8.85
CA ALA A 70 7.57 20.31 -8.79
C ALA A 70 8.49 21.15 -7.89
N LYS A 71 8.79 20.68 -6.67
CA LYS A 71 9.71 21.37 -5.75
C LYS A 71 11.12 21.51 -6.31
N THR A 72 11.65 20.49 -6.98
CA THR A 72 12.97 20.62 -7.60
C THR A 72 12.91 21.62 -8.75
N ASN A 73 11.86 21.65 -9.57
CA ASN A 73 11.69 22.60 -10.68
C ASN A 73 11.46 24.05 -10.22
N GLU A 74 10.88 24.27 -9.04
CA GLU A 74 10.71 25.59 -8.41
C GLU A 74 11.96 26.08 -7.66
N ASN A 75 13.01 25.27 -7.54
CA ASN A 75 14.26 25.74 -6.96
C ASN A 75 14.81 26.90 -7.79
N TRP A 76 14.79 28.11 -7.23
CA TRP A 76 15.18 29.37 -7.87
C TRP A 76 16.61 29.39 -8.43
N TYR A 77 17.44 28.42 -8.04
CA TYR A 77 18.82 28.25 -8.49
C TYR A 77 18.99 27.23 -9.62
N LYS A 78 17.92 26.54 -10.07
CA LYS A 78 18.01 25.62 -11.22
C LYS A 78 18.39 26.39 -12.48
N GLY A 79 19.54 26.05 -13.07
CA GLY A 79 20.10 26.70 -14.26
C GLY A 79 21.24 27.67 -13.97
N ILE A 80 21.53 27.94 -12.70
CA ILE A 80 22.71 28.68 -12.27
C ILE A 80 23.82 27.67 -11.99
N ASP A 81 25.00 27.88 -12.57
CA ASP A 81 26.18 27.06 -12.30
C ASP A 81 26.58 27.12 -10.82
N SER A 82 27.05 25.99 -10.27
CA SER A 82 27.32 25.84 -8.84
C SER A 82 28.37 26.83 -8.33
N GLU A 83 29.35 27.18 -9.15
CA GLU A 83 30.41 28.13 -8.80
C GLU A 83 29.86 29.56 -8.79
N THR A 84 29.00 29.88 -9.76
CA THR A 84 28.27 31.16 -9.83
C THR A 84 27.33 31.34 -8.63
N LEU A 85 26.63 30.29 -8.22
CA LEU A 85 25.75 30.31 -7.04
C LEU A 85 26.55 30.47 -5.74
N SER A 86 27.65 29.74 -5.61
CA SER A 86 28.58 29.83 -4.48
C SER A 86 29.17 31.24 -4.34
N TYR A 87 29.53 31.87 -5.46
CA TYR A 87 30.02 33.24 -5.50
C TYR A 87 28.95 34.27 -5.09
N ALA A 88 27.72 34.13 -5.60
CA ALA A 88 26.60 35.03 -5.27
C ALA A 88 26.17 34.92 -3.80
N MET A 89 26.22 33.72 -3.21
CA MET A 89 25.97 33.50 -1.78
C MET A 89 27.18 33.82 -0.88
N GLY A 90 28.30 34.24 -1.45
CA GLY A 90 29.49 34.69 -0.70
C GLY A 90 30.41 33.57 -0.23
N TYR A 91 30.12 32.30 -0.53
CA TYR A 91 30.95 31.15 -0.17
C TYR A 91 32.21 31.01 -1.04
N GLY A 92 32.20 31.54 -2.27
CA GLY A 92 33.34 31.54 -3.20
C GLY A 92 34.29 32.74 -3.05
N ARG A 93 34.02 33.68 -2.12
CA ARG A 93 34.98 34.74 -1.80
C ARG A 93 36.01 34.16 -0.84
N GLY A 94 37.16 33.78 -1.38
CA GLY A 94 38.29 33.26 -0.59
C GLY A 94 38.52 34.07 0.69
N CYS A 95 38.79 33.33 1.77
CA CYS A 95 39.19 33.74 3.12
C CYS A 95 39.43 35.25 3.32
N ASN A 96 38.57 35.92 4.12
CA ASN A 96 38.95 36.94 5.14
C ASN A 96 37.78 37.79 5.73
N PHE A 97 36.60 37.22 6.04
CA PHE A 97 35.62 37.92 6.89
C PHE A 97 35.48 37.24 8.26
N TYR A 98 36.60 37.11 8.97
CA TYR A 98 36.58 37.14 10.43
C TYR A 98 36.52 38.63 10.81
N CYS A 99 35.32 39.17 11.05
CA CYS A 99 35.19 40.42 11.80
C CYS A 99 35.17 40.05 13.29
N GLY A 100 36.34 39.68 13.80
CA GLY A 100 36.64 39.73 15.21
C GLY A 100 37.51 40.95 15.46
N ASP A 101 36.87 42.06 15.81
CA ASP A 101 37.42 43.15 16.61
C ASP A 101 36.31 43.58 17.59
#